data_AF-L1N8T4-F1
#
_entry.id   AF-L1N8T4-F1
#
_cell.length_a   1.000
_cell.length_b   1.000
_cell.length_c   1.000
_cell.angle_alpha   90.00
_cell.angle_beta   90.00
_cell.angle_gamma   90.00
#
_symmetry.space_group_name_H-M   'P 1'
#
loop_
_entity.id
_entity.type
_entity.pdbx_description
1 polymer ?
#
loop_
_entity_poly.entity_id
_entity_poly.type
_entity_poly.pdbx_seq_one_letter_code
_entity_poly.pdbx_strand_id
1 'polypeptide(L)'
;MIISKTFNALFIFIITYCFVSPAIWIIFALVLIYIMVRKTMFTVCALLVLSASSVYAQDDKTSENGSLSEKVSELVKKTKTSMEKAGQRISKVIGIDEKNRKHSDNVKIDGTYYMRLYSKNIYTGKEAKTFRKACEDVFMKKYPNAVITSVAIPQDGWLSEMVKSGSKIVGYEQTMYCYIIAKDGGDGYINARFSFQQCKDVGKAYESIEGKWPQWDRTDVLTPAIYNELLNK
;
A
#
# COMPACT_ATOMS: atom_id res chain seq x y z
N MET A 1 35.60 31.48 35.23
CA MET A 1 34.51 32.24 35.88
C MET A 1 33.83 33.12 34.82
N ILE A 2 32.97 32.50 33.98
CA ILE A 2 32.37 33.10 32.78
C ILE A 2 30.85 33.01 32.95
N ILE A 3 30.28 33.80 33.86
CA ILE A 3 28.83 33.97 33.99
C ILE A 3 28.60 35.42 34.42
N SER A 4 28.57 36.34 33.46
CA SER A 4 28.16 37.74 33.74
C SER A 4 27.78 38.49 32.46
N LYS A 5 28.30 38.10 31.30
CA LYS A 5 27.96 38.78 30.02
C LYS A 5 26.64 38.34 29.37
N THR A 6 25.99 37.27 29.84
CA THR A 6 24.72 36.78 29.28
C THR A 6 23.48 37.44 29.86
N PHE A 7 23.58 38.15 30.99
CA PHE A 7 22.41 38.75 31.64
C PHE A 7 21.97 40.09 31.03
N ASN A 8 22.87 40.79 30.34
CA ASN A 8 22.59 42.13 29.81
C ASN A 8 21.97 42.14 28.40
N ALA A 9 22.06 41.03 27.65
CA ALA A 9 21.42 40.91 26.34
C ALA A 9 19.92 40.55 26.43
N LEU A 10 19.50 39.89 27.51
CA LEU A 10 18.11 39.47 27.70
C LEU A 10 17.21 40.61 28.18
N PHE A 11 17.77 41.59 28.91
CA PHE A 11 16.99 42.72 29.44
C PHE A 11 16.66 43.77 28.37
N ILE A 12 17.51 43.90 27.34
CA ILE A 12 17.28 44.82 26.22
C ILE A 12 16.24 44.25 25.23
N PHE A 13 16.11 42.92 25.12
CA PHE A 13 15.14 42.30 24.21
C PHE A 13 13.70 42.37 24.73
N ILE A 14 13.49 42.44 26.04
CA ILE A 14 12.16 42.46 26.65
C ILE A 14 11.52 43.86 26.57
N ILE A 15 12.31 44.93 26.55
CA ILE A 15 11.78 46.30 26.55
C ILE A 15 11.37 46.78 25.15
N THR A 16 11.88 46.16 24.07
CA THR A 16 11.48 46.53 22.69
C THR A 16 10.22 45.82 22.19
N TYR A 17 9.69 44.83 22.91
CA TYR A 17 8.52 44.02 22.49
C TYR A 17 7.21 44.39 23.20
N CYS A 18 7.13 45.55 23.87
CA CYS A 18 5.87 46.06 24.42
C CYS A 18 4.90 46.63 23.36
N PHE A 19 5.22 46.55 22.06
CA PHE A 19 4.41 47.11 20.97
C PHE A 19 4.08 46.11 19.85
N VAL A 20 4.03 44.81 20.16
CA VAL A 20 3.65 43.79 19.17
C VAL A 20 2.23 43.30 19.46
N SER A 21 1.34 43.59 18.50
CA SER A 21 -0.10 43.32 18.50
C SER A 21 -0.46 41.94 19.11
N PRO A 22 -1.54 41.84 19.92
CA PRO A 22 -1.97 40.59 20.57
C PRO A 22 -2.21 39.42 19.59
N ALA A 23 -2.41 39.70 18.30
CA ALA A 23 -2.54 38.69 17.26
C ALA A 23 -1.26 37.83 17.08
N ILE A 24 -0.07 38.39 17.28
CA ILE A 24 1.20 37.68 17.07
C ILE A 24 1.47 36.69 18.20
N TRP A 25 1.04 37.01 19.42
CA TRP A 25 1.08 36.09 20.56
C TRP A 25 0.18 34.87 20.37
N ILE A 26 -1.00 35.06 19.77
CA ILE A 26 -1.93 33.96 19.47
C ILE A 26 -1.32 33.01 18.43
N ILE A 27 -0.69 33.55 17.37
CA ILE A 27 -0.04 32.75 16.34
C ILE A 27 1.13 31.96 16.94
N PHE A 28 1.94 32.58 17.81
CA PHE A 28 3.06 31.89 18.47
C PHE A 28 2.57 30.79 19.42
N ALA A 29 1.49 31.04 20.17
CA ALA A 29 0.86 30.04 21.03
C ALA A 29 0.29 28.86 20.21
N LEU A 30 -0.37 29.11 19.08
CA LEU A 30 -0.90 28.06 18.20
C LEU A 30 0.20 27.22 17.55
N VAL A 31 1.33 27.83 17.17
CA VAL A 31 2.49 27.10 16.63
C VAL A 31 3.16 26.25 17.72
N LEU A 32 3.28 26.76 18.96
CA LEU A 32 3.79 25.97 20.08
C LEU A 32 2.86 24.82 20.47
N ILE A 33 1.54 25.03 20.46
CA ILE A 33 0.54 23.97 20.66
C ILE A 33 0.64 22.92 19.54
N TYR A 34 0.74 23.35 18.28
CA TYR A 34 0.90 22.44 17.14
C TYR A 34 2.18 21.60 17.24
N ILE A 35 3.30 22.20 17.65
CA ILE A 35 4.57 21.50 17.85
C ILE A 35 4.50 20.55 19.06
N MET A 36 3.83 20.93 20.16
CA MET A 36 3.62 20.03 21.31
C MET A 36 2.71 18.85 20.95
N VAL A 37 1.60 19.06 20.25
CA VAL A 37 0.66 18.00 19.81
C VAL A 37 1.33 17.03 18.82
N ARG A 38 2.18 17.53 17.92
CA ARG A 38 2.94 16.70 16.98
C ARG A 38 4.02 15.84 17.66
N LYS A 39 4.55 16.27 18.81
CA LYS A 39 5.55 15.52 19.58
C LYS A 39 4.93 14.57 20.62
N THR A 40 3.72 14.84 21.12
CA THR A 40 3.02 13.95 22.06
C THR A 40 2.25 12.81 21.40
N MET A 41 2.01 12.86 20.08
CA MET A 41 1.42 11.73 19.33
C MET A 41 2.36 10.53 19.13
N PHE A 42 3.65 10.64 19.49
CA PHE A 42 4.61 9.53 19.35
C PHE A 42 4.89 8.76 20.65
N THR A 43 4.30 9.13 21.79
CA THR A 43 4.69 8.58 23.11
C THR A 43 3.61 7.72 23.80
N VAL A 44 2.46 7.49 23.18
CA VAL A 44 1.38 6.66 23.78
C VAL A 44 1.29 5.24 23.22
N CYS A 45 2.04 4.89 22.16
CA CYS A 45 2.05 3.52 21.60
C CYS A 45 3.13 2.59 22.18
N ALA A 46 3.90 3.01 23.20
CA ALA A 46 5.08 2.27 23.68
C ALA A 46 4.94 1.63 25.08
N LEU A 47 3.73 1.53 25.66
CA LEU A 47 3.52 1.02 27.03
C LEU A 47 2.50 -0.13 27.17
N LEU A 48 2.27 -0.91 26.11
CA LEU A 48 1.38 -2.10 26.15
C LEU A 48 2.10 -3.42 25.87
N VAL A 49 3.38 -3.51 26.23
CA VAL A 49 4.11 -4.78 26.27
C VAL A 49 4.87 -4.83 27.57
N LEU A 50 4.30 -5.49 28.59
CA LEU A 50 4.94 -6.24 29.69
C LEU A 50 4.00 -6.35 30.91
N SER A 51 3.07 -7.31 30.84
CA SER A 51 2.62 -8.07 32.00
C SER A 51 2.29 -9.51 31.58
N ALA A 52 3.35 -10.30 31.43
CA ALA A 52 3.32 -11.75 31.64
C ALA A 52 3.03 -12.01 33.14
N SER A 53 2.43 -13.09 33.65
CA SER A 53 2.08 -14.41 33.13
C SER A 53 1.22 -15.15 34.18
N SER A 54 0.43 -16.13 33.70
CA SER A 54 -0.05 -17.39 34.32
C SER A 54 -0.72 -17.39 35.71
N VAL A 55 -2.00 -17.78 35.73
CA VAL A 55 -2.53 -18.71 36.74
C VAL A 55 -3.31 -19.80 36.01
N TYR A 56 -2.90 -21.05 36.27
CA TYR A 56 -3.58 -22.27 35.90
C TYR A 56 -4.93 -22.36 36.63
N ALA A 57 -5.99 -22.70 35.90
CA ALA A 57 -7.21 -23.26 36.49
C ALA A 57 -7.46 -24.60 35.80
N GLN A 58 -7.32 -25.68 36.57
CA GLN A 58 -7.75 -27.03 36.20
C GLN A 58 -9.27 -27.16 36.34
N ASP A 59 -9.82 -27.89 35.37
CA ASP A 59 -11.08 -28.65 35.32
C ASP A 59 -12.42 -27.94 35.62
N ASP A 60 -13.27 -27.87 34.59
CA ASP A 60 -14.30 -28.91 34.48
C ASP A 60 -14.78 -29.14 33.03
N LYS A 61 -15.22 -30.37 32.79
CA LYS A 61 -15.53 -31.00 31.51
C LYS A 61 -16.61 -30.29 30.68
N THR A 62 -16.41 -30.22 29.36
CA THR A 62 -17.31 -30.75 28.30
C THR A 62 -17.00 -30.08 26.95
N SER A 63 -17.04 -30.90 25.90
CA SER A 63 -16.74 -30.66 24.48
C SER A 63 -17.24 -29.33 23.87
N GLU A 64 -16.37 -28.63 23.13
CA GLU A 64 -16.75 -28.05 21.83
C GLU A 64 -15.51 -27.63 21.02
N ASN A 65 -15.30 -28.30 19.88
CA ASN A 65 -14.34 -27.91 18.86
C ASN A 65 -14.87 -26.67 18.13
N GLY A 66 -14.45 -25.47 18.57
CA GLY A 66 -14.77 -24.24 17.84
C GLY A 66 -14.27 -23.00 18.56
N SER A 67 -13.00 -22.62 18.45
CA SER A 67 -12.59 -21.28 18.93
C SER A 67 -11.38 -20.62 18.26
N LEU A 68 -10.69 -21.30 17.33
CA LEU A 68 -9.61 -20.70 16.54
C LEU A 68 -10.01 -20.46 15.06
N SER A 69 -10.76 -21.37 14.45
CA SER A 69 -11.23 -21.23 13.05
C SER A 69 -12.27 -20.12 12.86
N GLU A 70 -13.13 -19.89 13.86
CA GLU A 70 -14.14 -18.82 13.83
C GLU A 70 -13.51 -17.42 13.96
N LYS A 71 -12.46 -17.28 14.78
CA LYS A 71 -11.77 -15.98 14.97
C LYS A 71 -10.98 -15.55 13.74
N VAL A 72 -10.41 -16.49 12.98
CA VAL A 72 -9.77 -16.19 11.69
C VAL A 72 -10.81 -15.85 10.62
N SER A 73 -11.98 -16.51 10.66
CA SER A 73 -13.10 -16.23 9.75
C SER A 73 -13.71 -14.84 9.95
N GLU A 74 -13.82 -14.35 11.19
CA GLU A 74 -14.28 -12.98 11.45
C GLU A 74 -13.28 -11.90 10.98
N LEU A 75 -11.97 -12.14 11.12
CA LEU A 75 -10.94 -11.20 10.66
C LEU A 75 -10.88 -11.14 9.12
N VAL A 76 -11.01 -12.29 8.44
CA VAL A 76 -11.11 -12.35 6.97
C VAL A 76 -12.41 -11.69 6.48
N LYS A 77 -13.55 -11.94 7.15
CA LYS A 77 -14.82 -11.30 6.82
C LYS A 77 -14.81 -9.79 7.06
N LYS A 78 -14.18 -9.29 8.13
CA LYS A 78 -14.04 -7.85 8.42
C LYS A 78 -13.09 -7.16 7.43
N THR A 79 -12.02 -7.83 6.99
CA THR A 79 -11.11 -7.30 5.97
C THR A 79 -11.77 -7.28 4.60
N LYS A 80 -12.50 -8.35 4.24
CA LYS A 80 -13.27 -8.44 2.99
C LYS A 80 -14.40 -7.40 2.95
N THR A 81 -15.15 -7.19 4.04
CA THR A 81 -16.24 -6.18 4.06
C THR A 81 -15.73 -4.74 4.10
N SER A 82 -14.59 -4.47 4.72
CA SER A 82 -13.96 -3.14 4.65
C SER A 82 -13.37 -2.86 3.26
N MET A 83 -12.76 -3.85 2.59
CA MET A 83 -12.32 -3.76 1.19
C MET A 83 -13.50 -3.67 0.22
N GLU A 84 -14.59 -4.40 0.45
CA GLU A 84 -15.81 -4.31 -0.36
C GLU A 84 -16.49 -2.95 -0.17
N LYS A 85 -16.51 -2.37 1.04
CA LYS A 85 -17.09 -1.04 1.29
C LYS A 85 -16.22 0.10 0.75
N ALA A 86 -14.90 -0.03 0.81
CA ALA A 86 -13.99 0.91 0.16
C ALA A 86 -14.05 0.79 -1.38
N GLY A 87 -14.06 -0.44 -1.91
CA GLY A 87 -14.21 -0.73 -3.33
C GLY A 87 -15.58 -0.32 -3.91
N GLN A 88 -16.67 -0.49 -3.16
CA GLN A 88 -18.01 -0.04 -3.54
C GLN A 88 -18.18 1.49 -3.49
N ARG A 89 -17.45 2.19 -2.61
CA ARG A 89 -17.48 3.67 -2.58
C ARG A 89 -16.67 4.29 -3.72
N ILE A 90 -15.62 3.61 -4.18
CA ILE A 90 -14.84 4.02 -5.36
C ILE A 90 -15.60 3.63 -6.65
N SER A 91 -16.25 2.47 -6.70
CA SER A 91 -17.01 2.02 -7.88
C SER A 91 -18.30 2.81 -8.15
N LYS A 92 -18.92 3.42 -7.12
CA LYS A 92 -20.18 4.17 -7.26
C LYS A 92 -19.98 5.63 -7.72
N VAL A 93 -18.75 6.15 -7.67
CA VAL A 93 -18.41 7.53 -8.08
C VAL A 93 -17.62 7.57 -9.39
N ILE A 94 -16.93 6.50 -9.73
CA ILE A 94 -16.21 6.39 -11.00
C ILE A 94 -17.02 5.47 -11.91
N GLY A 95 -17.76 6.05 -12.85
CA GLY A 95 -18.39 5.32 -13.95
C GLY A 95 -17.33 4.73 -14.88
N ILE A 96 -16.65 3.67 -14.42
CA ILE A 96 -15.64 2.95 -15.18
C ILE A 96 -16.38 1.98 -16.10
N ASP A 97 -16.55 2.40 -17.34
CA ASP A 97 -16.93 1.53 -18.44
C ASP A 97 -15.87 0.41 -18.56
N GLU A 98 -16.25 -0.79 -18.16
CA GLU A 98 -15.42 -2.00 -18.17
C GLU A 98 -14.96 -2.42 -19.59
N LYS A 99 -15.42 -1.69 -20.61
CA LYS A 99 -15.32 -2.00 -22.04
C LYS A 99 -14.03 -1.53 -22.73
N ASN A 100 -13.15 -0.77 -22.05
CA ASN A 100 -11.89 -0.29 -22.63
C ASN A 100 -10.61 -0.92 -22.03
N ARG A 101 -10.73 -2.04 -21.29
CA ARG A 101 -9.56 -2.81 -20.87
C ARG A 101 -8.92 -3.50 -22.09
N LYS A 102 -8.09 -2.78 -22.84
CA LYS A 102 -7.12 -3.35 -23.82
C LYS A 102 -6.02 -4.21 -23.14
N HIS A 103 -6.35 -4.88 -22.05
CA HIS A 103 -5.47 -5.75 -21.28
C HIS A 103 -6.31 -6.82 -20.54
N SER A 104 -7.30 -7.41 -21.22
CA SER A 104 -7.81 -8.72 -20.79
C SER A 104 -6.76 -9.78 -21.15
N ASP A 105 -5.63 -9.72 -20.45
CA ASP A 105 -4.42 -10.53 -20.63
C ASP A 105 -4.56 -12.00 -20.21
N ASN A 106 -5.80 -12.45 -20.10
CA ASN A 106 -6.08 -13.81 -19.70
C ASN A 106 -6.00 -14.72 -20.91
N VAL A 107 -5.18 -15.76 -20.81
CA VAL A 107 -5.13 -16.88 -21.74
C VAL A 107 -6.03 -17.98 -21.19
N LYS A 108 -6.92 -18.50 -22.03
CA LYS A 108 -7.81 -19.61 -21.65
C LYS A 108 -7.13 -20.93 -21.99
N ILE A 109 -6.95 -21.79 -21.00
CA ILE A 109 -6.43 -23.17 -21.12
C ILE A 109 -7.42 -24.08 -20.40
N ASP A 110 -7.96 -25.08 -21.11
CA ASP A 110 -8.90 -26.07 -20.57
C ASP A 110 -10.06 -25.46 -19.76
N GLY A 111 -10.64 -24.37 -20.27
CA GLY A 111 -11.76 -23.69 -19.59
C GLY A 111 -11.34 -22.67 -18.53
N THR A 112 -10.09 -22.68 -18.09
CA THR A 112 -9.57 -21.82 -17.02
C THR A 112 -8.79 -20.63 -17.59
N TYR A 113 -8.99 -19.44 -17.02
CA TYR A 113 -8.32 -18.21 -17.45
C TYR A 113 -7.08 -17.94 -16.59
N TYR A 114 -5.90 -17.99 -17.21
CA TYR A 114 -4.61 -17.71 -16.58
C TYR A 114 -4.03 -16.38 -17.07
N MET A 115 -3.28 -15.68 -16.22
CA MET A 115 -2.49 -14.53 -16.65
C MET A 115 -1.38 -14.97 -17.62
N ARG A 116 -1.15 -14.18 -18.67
CA ARG A 116 0.03 -14.32 -19.53
C ARG A 116 1.32 -14.24 -18.72
N LEU A 117 2.36 -14.92 -19.20
CA LEU A 117 3.70 -14.89 -18.62
C LEU A 117 4.50 -13.73 -19.21
N TYR A 118 4.91 -12.79 -18.37
CA TYR A 118 5.76 -11.67 -18.75
C TYR A 118 7.15 -11.81 -18.14
N SER A 119 8.12 -12.17 -18.98
CA SER A 119 9.54 -12.29 -18.57
C SER A 119 10.40 -11.11 -19.01
N LYS A 120 9.95 -10.36 -20.04
CA LYS A 120 10.70 -9.23 -20.61
C LYS A 120 10.20 -7.91 -20.04
N ASN A 121 11.11 -7.16 -19.41
CA ASN A 121 10.85 -5.79 -18.99
C ASN A 121 10.89 -4.84 -20.19
N ILE A 122 9.81 -4.12 -20.41
CA ILE A 122 9.68 -3.11 -21.50
C ILE A 122 9.87 -1.71 -20.93
N TYR A 123 9.41 -1.44 -19.71
CA TYR A 123 9.47 -0.11 -19.12
C TYR A 123 10.91 0.32 -18.84
N THR A 124 11.32 1.43 -19.46
CA THR A 124 12.67 2.01 -19.32
C THR A 124 12.72 3.28 -18.47
N GLY A 125 11.64 3.61 -17.75
CA GLY A 125 11.62 4.76 -16.86
C GLY A 125 12.63 4.65 -15.72
N LYS A 126 12.98 5.80 -15.12
CA LYS A 126 14.02 5.87 -14.07
C LYS A 126 13.65 5.04 -12.84
N GLU A 127 12.35 4.91 -12.55
CA GLU A 127 11.81 4.17 -11.41
C GLU A 127 11.71 2.66 -11.67
N ALA A 128 12.00 2.17 -12.88
CA ALA A 128 11.79 0.77 -13.26
C ALA A 128 12.50 -0.22 -12.34
N LYS A 129 13.70 0.11 -11.86
CA LYS A 129 14.42 -0.73 -10.89
C LYS A 129 13.73 -0.72 -9.52
N THR A 130 13.31 0.45 -9.06
CA THR A 130 12.63 0.62 -7.76
C THR A 130 11.30 -0.13 -7.72
N PHE A 131 10.50 -0.05 -8.78
CA PHE A 131 9.21 -0.75 -8.86
C PHE A 131 9.38 -2.26 -8.84
N ARG A 132 10.28 -2.79 -9.67
CA ARG A 132 10.57 -4.23 -9.68
C ARG A 132 11.04 -4.71 -8.32
N LYS A 133 11.96 -3.96 -7.68
CA LYS A 133 12.46 -4.30 -6.35
C LYS A 133 11.37 -4.29 -5.28
N ALA A 134 10.48 -3.29 -5.29
CA ALA A 134 9.37 -3.24 -4.35
C ALA A 134 8.41 -4.43 -4.50
N CYS A 135 8.15 -4.88 -5.74
CA CYS A 135 7.36 -6.08 -5.98
C CYS A 135 8.09 -7.35 -5.50
N GLU A 136 9.38 -7.47 -5.76
CA GLU A 136 10.22 -8.58 -5.26
C GLU A 136 10.16 -8.68 -3.74
N ASP A 137 10.31 -7.55 -3.04
CA ASP A 137 10.33 -7.53 -1.57
C ASP A 137 8.99 -7.98 -0.98
N VAL A 138 7.88 -7.50 -1.56
CA VAL A 138 6.53 -7.94 -1.15
C VAL A 138 6.32 -9.42 -1.50
N PHE A 139 6.80 -9.88 -2.65
CA PHE A 139 6.68 -11.27 -3.09
C PHE A 139 7.45 -12.22 -2.18
N MET A 140 8.72 -11.95 -1.93
CA MET A 140 9.60 -12.80 -1.12
C MET A 140 9.18 -12.83 0.35
N LYS A 141 8.52 -11.79 0.86
CA LYS A 141 7.92 -11.84 2.21
C LYS A 141 6.81 -12.89 2.30
N LYS A 142 6.04 -13.10 1.23
CA LYS A 142 4.94 -14.09 1.20
C LYS A 142 5.44 -15.48 0.79
N TYR A 143 6.39 -15.56 -0.13
CA TYR A 143 6.96 -16.81 -0.65
C TYR A 143 8.48 -16.83 -0.44
N PRO A 144 8.98 -16.99 0.80
CA PRO A 144 10.40 -16.88 1.10
C PRO A 144 11.27 -17.97 0.46
N ASN A 145 10.67 -19.12 0.15
CA ASN A 145 11.37 -20.26 -0.46
C ASN A 145 11.25 -20.30 -1.99
N ALA A 146 10.49 -19.38 -2.59
CA ALA A 146 10.34 -19.34 -4.03
C ALA A 146 11.59 -18.77 -4.71
N VAL A 147 11.90 -19.27 -5.91
CA VAL A 147 13.01 -18.78 -6.72
C VAL A 147 12.45 -17.95 -7.86
N ILE A 148 12.60 -16.63 -7.77
CA ILE A 148 12.15 -15.70 -8.81
C ILE A 148 12.95 -15.96 -10.10
N THR A 149 12.25 -16.25 -11.18
CA THR A 149 12.85 -16.44 -12.52
C THR A 149 12.80 -15.17 -13.34
N SER A 150 11.77 -14.33 -13.16
CA SER A 150 11.69 -13.03 -13.84
C SER A 150 10.82 -12.03 -13.09
N VAL A 151 11.19 -10.75 -13.24
CA VAL A 151 10.41 -9.61 -12.77
C VAL A 151 10.34 -8.58 -13.90
N ALA A 152 9.13 -8.29 -14.38
CA ALA A 152 8.93 -7.52 -15.60
C ALA A 152 7.79 -6.51 -15.46
N ILE A 153 8.03 -5.32 -16.00
CA ILE A 153 6.99 -4.32 -16.28
C ILE A 153 6.78 -4.34 -17.80
N PRO A 154 5.73 -5.04 -18.30
CA PRO A 154 5.52 -5.27 -19.74
C PRO A 154 4.81 -4.10 -20.43
N GLN A 155 5.04 -2.88 -19.96
CA GLN A 155 4.44 -1.65 -20.48
C GLN A 155 5.55 -0.68 -20.90
N ASP A 156 5.31 0.14 -21.90
CA ASP A 156 6.20 1.24 -22.31
C ASP A 156 6.09 2.45 -21.38
N GLY A 157 4.90 2.65 -20.79
CA GLY A 157 4.61 3.71 -19.83
C GLY A 157 3.38 3.42 -18.97
N TRP A 158 2.93 4.45 -18.27
CA TRP A 158 1.75 4.38 -17.42
C TRP A 158 0.47 4.28 -18.24
N LEU A 159 -0.40 3.33 -17.90
CA LEU A 159 -1.76 3.29 -18.44
C LEU A 159 -2.57 4.40 -17.78
N SER A 160 -3.16 5.30 -18.56
CA SER A 160 -3.89 6.45 -18.01
C SER A 160 -5.39 6.35 -18.30
N GLU A 161 -6.19 6.59 -17.26
CA GLU A 161 -7.65 6.60 -17.34
C GLU A 161 -8.18 7.95 -16.83
N MET A 162 -9.28 8.41 -17.42
CA MET A 162 -9.96 9.65 -17.00
C MET A 162 -10.89 9.38 -15.84
N VAL A 163 -10.74 10.15 -14.76
CA VAL A 163 -11.70 10.14 -13.65
C VAL A 163 -12.78 11.16 -13.95
N LYS A 164 -14.04 10.72 -14.04
CA LYS A 164 -15.19 11.57 -14.35
C LYS A 164 -16.11 11.72 -13.15
N SER A 165 -16.66 12.92 -12.97
CA SER A 165 -17.80 13.19 -12.10
C SER A 165 -18.93 13.73 -12.98
N GLY A 166 -19.95 12.90 -13.22
CA GLY A 166 -20.95 13.16 -14.25
C GLY A 166 -20.32 13.25 -15.65
N SER A 167 -20.59 14.33 -16.38
CA SER A 167 -19.99 14.59 -17.70
C SER A 167 -18.62 15.28 -17.65
N LYS A 168 -18.15 15.69 -16.44
CA LYS A 168 -16.92 16.46 -16.28
C LYS A 168 -15.74 15.57 -15.92
N ILE A 169 -14.62 15.76 -16.60
CA ILE A 169 -13.33 15.15 -16.22
C ILE A 169 -12.81 15.91 -14.99
N VAL A 170 -12.62 15.19 -13.90
CA VAL A 170 -12.13 15.73 -12.62
C VAL A 170 -10.69 15.35 -12.32
N GLY A 171 -10.15 14.35 -13.01
CA GLY A 171 -8.77 13.92 -12.84
C GLY A 171 -8.32 12.83 -13.78
N TYR A 172 -7.15 12.31 -13.51
CA TYR A 172 -6.54 11.19 -14.23
C TYR A 172 -5.97 10.20 -13.23
N GLU A 173 -6.24 8.92 -13.43
CA GLU A 173 -5.59 7.81 -12.75
C GLU A 173 -4.55 7.20 -13.69
N GLN A 174 -3.42 6.77 -13.13
CA GLN A 174 -2.38 6.08 -13.85
C GLN A 174 -2.02 4.78 -13.15
N THR A 175 -1.90 3.70 -13.92
CA THR A 175 -1.55 2.37 -13.42
C THR A 175 -0.32 1.81 -14.14
N MET A 176 0.59 1.23 -13.37
CA MET A 176 1.75 0.48 -13.86
C MET A 176 1.72 -0.93 -13.29
N TYR A 177 1.73 -1.96 -14.15
CA TYR A 177 1.75 -3.35 -13.72
C TYR A 177 3.17 -3.92 -13.66
N CYS A 178 3.44 -4.70 -12.62
CA CYS A 178 4.66 -5.47 -12.48
C CYS A 178 4.30 -6.94 -12.28
N TYR A 179 4.94 -7.82 -13.04
CA TYR A 179 4.70 -9.25 -13.01
C TYR A 179 5.93 -9.97 -12.48
N ILE A 180 5.70 -10.99 -11.65
CA ILE A 180 6.71 -11.89 -11.13
C ILE A 180 6.38 -13.31 -11.55
N ILE A 181 7.37 -13.98 -12.13
CA ILE A 181 7.35 -15.42 -12.35
C ILE A 181 8.39 -16.02 -11.41
N ALA A 182 8.01 -17.05 -10.67
CA ALA A 182 8.90 -17.77 -9.76
C ALA A 182 8.61 -19.27 -9.79
N LYS A 183 9.61 -20.08 -9.43
CA LYS A 183 9.42 -21.47 -9.03
C LYS A 183 9.01 -21.50 -7.56
N ASP A 184 8.04 -22.33 -7.19
CA ASP A 184 7.47 -22.36 -5.83
C ASP A 184 8.34 -23.12 -4.79
N GLY A 185 9.38 -23.82 -5.23
CA GLY A 185 10.25 -24.66 -4.40
C GLY A 185 10.05 -26.16 -4.63
N GLY A 186 9.02 -26.55 -5.37
CA GLY A 186 8.86 -27.88 -5.97
C GLY A 186 8.89 -27.78 -7.49
N ASP A 187 7.98 -28.51 -8.15
CA ASP A 187 7.84 -28.50 -9.61
C ASP A 187 6.89 -27.40 -10.13
N GLY A 188 6.25 -26.65 -9.23
CA GLY A 188 5.25 -25.64 -9.58
C GLY A 188 5.84 -24.26 -9.88
N TYR A 189 5.01 -23.43 -10.51
CA TYR A 189 5.33 -22.03 -10.81
C TYR A 189 4.29 -21.10 -10.22
N ILE A 190 4.71 -19.89 -9.86
CA ILE A 190 3.87 -18.81 -9.38
C ILE A 190 3.98 -17.67 -10.39
N ASN A 191 2.83 -17.24 -10.93
CA ASN A 191 2.71 -16.02 -11.71
C ASN A 191 1.92 -14.99 -10.91
N ALA A 192 2.55 -13.89 -10.50
CA ALA A 192 1.94 -12.86 -9.68
C ALA A 192 1.92 -11.50 -10.40
N ARG A 193 0.84 -10.74 -10.21
CA ARG A 193 0.70 -9.38 -10.71
C ARG A 193 0.55 -8.39 -9.56
N PHE A 194 1.27 -7.29 -9.69
CA PHE A 194 1.22 -6.13 -8.83
C PHE A 194 0.85 -4.88 -9.63
N SER A 195 0.24 -3.91 -8.96
CA SER A 195 -0.03 -2.57 -9.52
C SER A 195 0.59 -1.47 -8.68
N PHE A 196 1.15 -0.48 -9.34
CA PHE A 196 1.38 0.85 -8.80
C PHE A 196 0.30 1.78 -9.34
N GLN A 197 -0.34 2.56 -8.49
CA GLN A 197 -1.36 3.52 -8.93
C GLN A 197 -1.11 4.92 -8.38
N GLN A 198 -1.27 5.91 -9.24
CA GLN A 198 -1.21 7.33 -8.90
C GLN A 198 -2.38 8.07 -9.52
N CYS A 199 -2.83 9.13 -8.87
CA CYS A 199 -3.92 9.96 -9.37
C CYS A 199 -3.57 11.44 -9.30
N LYS A 200 -4.26 12.24 -10.09
CA LYS A 200 -4.22 13.70 -9.99
C LYS A 200 -5.58 14.29 -10.27
N ASP A 201 -5.89 15.39 -9.60
CA ASP A 201 -6.94 16.29 -10.07
C ASP A 201 -6.45 17.07 -11.30
N VAL A 202 -7.40 17.59 -12.09
CA VAL A 202 -7.06 18.48 -13.22
C VAL A 202 -6.23 19.67 -12.72
N GLY A 203 -5.08 19.89 -13.35
CA GLY A 203 -4.16 20.98 -13.03
C GLY A 203 -3.23 20.73 -11.84
N LYS A 204 -3.31 19.57 -11.17
CA LYS A 204 -2.41 19.20 -10.07
C LYS A 204 -1.33 18.20 -10.50
N ALA A 205 -0.39 17.94 -9.60
CA ALA A 205 0.62 16.89 -9.74
C ALA A 205 0.02 15.52 -9.45
N TYR A 206 0.70 14.46 -9.91
CA TYR A 206 0.36 13.08 -9.55
C TYR A 206 0.82 12.77 -8.13
N GLU A 207 -0.05 12.06 -7.41
CA GLU A 207 0.21 11.53 -6.08
C GLU A 207 -0.08 10.03 -6.05
N SER A 208 0.75 9.26 -5.36
CA SER A 208 0.56 7.83 -5.18
C SER A 208 -0.72 7.55 -4.39
N ILE A 209 -1.49 6.55 -4.80
CA ILE A 209 -2.68 6.12 -4.06
C ILE A 209 -2.24 5.24 -2.89
N GLU A 210 -2.77 5.54 -1.69
CA GLU A 210 -2.49 4.76 -0.48
C GLU A 210 -2.88 3.28 -0.66
N GLY A 211 -2.00 2.38 -0.23
CA GLY A 211 -2.20 0.93 -0.38
C GLY A 211 -1.99 0.39 -1.80
N LYS A 212 -1.64 1.24 -2.78
CA LYS A 212 -1.41 0.87 -4.19
C LYS A 212 0.05 1.00 -4.61
N TRP A 213 1.00 0.69 -3.71
CA TRP A 213 2.42 0.93 -3.95
C TRP A 213 3.42 -0.06 -3.30
N PRO A 214 3.63 -1.26 -3.87
CA PRO A 214 2.77 -1.94 -4.82
C PRO A 214 1.58 -2.60 -4.12
N GLN A 215 0.44 -2.64 -4.80
CA GLN A 215 -0.65 -3.56 -4.43
C GLN A 215 -0.43 -4.91 -5.08
N TRP A 216 -0.70 -5.98 -4.35
CA TRP A 216 -0.81 -7.34 -4.90
C TRP A 216 -2.20 -7.54 -5.51
N ASP A 217 -2.29 -7.72 -6.83
CA ASP A 217 -3.58 -7.85 -7.51
C ASP A 217 -4.04 -9.29 -7.64
N ARG A 218 -3.12 -10.18 -8.05
CA ARG A 218 -3.46 -11.56 -8.42
C ARG A 218 -2.26 -12.49 -8.32
N THR A 219 -2.54 -13.76 -8.05
CA THR A 219 -1.59 -14.87 -8.16
C THR A 219 -2.26 -16.03 -8.86
N ASP A 220 -1.59 -16.60 -9.85
CA ASP A 220 -1.89 -17.90 -10.41
C ASP A 220 -0.78 -18.89 -10.01
N VAL A 221 -1.17 -20.03 -9.44
CA VAL A 221 -0.26 -21.15 -9.19
C VAL A 221 -0.43 -22.13 -10.34
N LEU A 222 0.68 -22.48 -10.99
CA LEU A 222 0.72 -23.17 -12.27
C LEU A 222 1.43 -24.52 -12.10
N THR A 223 0.85 -25.56 -12.67
CA THR A 223 1.56 -26.84 -12.87
C THR A 223 2.58 -26.70 -14.01
N PRO A 224 3.57 -27.60 -14.11
CA PRO A 224 4.51 -27.61 -15.23
C PRO A 224 3.83 -27.61 -16.61
N ALA A 225 2.75 -28.37 -16.76
CA ALA A 225 2.02 -28.47 -18.02
C ALA A 225 1.41 -27.13 -18.43
N ILE A 226 0.71 -26.45 -17.51
CA ILE A 226 0.09 -25.15 -17.76
C ILE A 226 1.15 -24.07 -18.00
N TYR A 227 2.23 -24.06 -17.21
CA TYR A 227 3.34 -23.12 -17.41
C TYR A 227 3.95 -23.25 -18.80
N ASN A 228 4.24 -24.47 -19.23
CA ASN A 228 4.81 -24.73 -20.56
C ASN A 228 3.85 -24.37 -21.70
N GLU A 229 2.54 -24.58 -21.52
CA GLU A 229 1.56 -24.13 -22.50
C GLU A 229 1.51 -22.60 -22.59
N LEU A 230 1.55 -21.90 -21.45
CA LEU A 230 1.56 -20.44 -21.41
C LEU A 230 2.82 -19.82 -22.02
N LEU A 231 3.97 -20.50 -21.97
CA LEU A 231 5.19 -20.03 -22.64
C LEU A 231 5.02 -19.92 -24.16
N ASN A 232 4.07 -20.65 -24.75
CA ASN A 232 3.82 -20.71 -26.19
C ASN A 232 2.66 -19.81 -26.65
N LYS A 233 2.14 -18.92 -25.79
CA LYS A 233 0.95 -18.07 -26.07
C LYS A 233 1.26 -16.58 -25.94
#